data_AF-Q28PX4-F1
#
_entry.id   AF-Q28PX4-F1
#
_cell.length_a   1.000
_cell.length_b   1.000
_cell.length_c   1.000
_cell.angle_alpha   90.00
_cell.angle_beta   90.00
_cell.angle_gamma   90.00
#
_symmetry.space_group_name_H-M   'P 1'
#
loop_
_entity.id
_entity.type
_entity.pdbx_description
1 polymer ?
#
loop_
_entity_poly.entity_id
_entity_poly.type
_entity_poly.pdbx_seq_one_letter_code
_entity_poly.pdbx_strand_id
1 'polypeptide(L)'
;MHISHLGLSLIKHFEGQYLTTYIDPVGVATIGYGHTGDHAIPGNTITEAQALEILEEDLSGHVASVRKHTDIAVEQHQFDALVSFAFNVGNLAYFNSTLRRLLNDRDRNGAADQFLRWDKGTVDGRKIVLPGLSRRRKAERHLFNTGEVDFFDGHGVQTVAPDPASPSDTPPEPAPQPTPTPVPRPTPNATSPHQYAADLNATLVAWGVTHFNAAELMEMGASNATPGSPAYGTNALPPRDVWDNMRRTIQMLDRLREVLDQPIHILSGYRSPAYNQLVGGVPNSLHVQFNAIDFYVGGATRPAHWAAVLKDMRVAGEFRGGIGIYSSFVHIDTRGQNADW
;
A
#
# COMPACT_ATOMS: atom_id res chain seq x y z
N MET A 1 9.61 5.57 18.33
CA MET A 1 9.60 6.93 17.73
C MET A 1 8.38 7.09 16.82
N HIS A 2 7.41 7.92 17.18
CA HIS A 2 6.27 8.27 16.32
C HIS A 2 6.60 9.52 15.51
N ILE A 3 5.78 9.87 14.50
CA ILE A 3 5.94 11.16 13.81
C ILE A 3 5.63 12.29 14.80
N SER A 4 6.47 13.32 14.86
CA SER A 4 6.22 14.50 15.70
C SER A 4 5.39 15.57 14.98
N HIS A 5 4.98 16.61 15.69
CA HIS A 5 4.32 17.76 15.09
C HIS A 5 5.20 18.50 14.05
N LEU A 6 6.54 18.46 14.18
CA LEU A 6 7.48 19.02 13.19
C LEU A 6 7.40 18.24 11.88
N GLY A 7 7.44 16.91 11.97
CA GLY A 7 7.32 16.02 10.82
C GLY A 7 5.97 16.15 10.12
N LEU A 8 4.89 16.19 10.90
CA LEU A 8 3.54 16.43 10.36
C LEU A 8 3.46 17.79 9.67
N SER A 9 4.00 18.85 10.27
CA SER A 9 3.99 20.20 9.66
C SER A 9 4.72 20.22 8.31
N LEU A 10 5.85 19.53 8.22
CA LEU A 10 6.61 19.37 6.98
C LEU A 10 5.79 18.66 5.89
N ILE A 11 5.22 17.51 6.21
CA ILE A 11 4.45 16.70 5.26
C ILE A 11 3.20 17.47 4.80
N LYS A 12 2.42 18.02 5.74
CA LYS A 12 1.21 18.80 5.45
C LYS A 12 1.49 19.96 4.50
N HIS A 13 2.61 20.66 4.68
CA HIS A 13 2.99 21.76 3.79
C HIS A 13 3.23 21.29 2.35
N PHE A 14 3.95 20.18 2.16
CA PHE A 14 4.31 19.71 0.81
C PHE A 14 3.21 18.94 0.09
N GLU A 15 2.32 18.26 0.80
CA GLU A 15 1.15 17.61 0.18
C GLU A 15 0.04 18.61 -0.16
N GLY A 16 -0.10 19.67 0.65
CA GLY A 16 -1.22 20.59 0.56
C GLY A 16 -2.51 19.97 1.11
N GLN A 17 -3.45 20.82 1.54
CA GLN A 17 -4.71 20.38 2.13
C GLN A 17 -5.88 20.67 1.21
N TYR A 18 -6.70 19.64 0.96
CA TYR A 18 -7.93 19.75 0.19
C TYR A 18 -9.08 19.10 0.96
N LEU A 19 -9.91 19.92 1.62
CA LEU A 19 -11.00 19.42 2.46
C LEU A 19 -12.19 18.87 1.68
N THR A 20 -12.28 19.18 0.39
CA THR A 20 -13.27 18.63 -0.52
C THR A 20 -12.56 17.80 -1.58
N THR A 21 -13.11 16.63 -1.90
CA THR A 21 -12.54 15.75 -2.93
C THR A 21 -12.38 16.49 -4.25
N TYR A 22 -11.19 16.42 -4.83
CA TYR A 22 -10.88 16.92 -6.16
C TYR A 22 -10.33 15.80 -7.03
N ILE A 23 -10.33 16.02 -8.34
CA ILE A 23 -9.64 15.12 -9.29
C ILE A 23 -8.27 15.71 -9.56
N ASP A 24 -7.22 14.96 -9.27
CA ASP A 24 -5.84 15.38 -9.50
C ASP A 24 -5.50 15.44 -11.01
N PRO A 25 -4.32 15.98 -11.40
CA PRO A 25 -3.94 16.08 -12.82
C PRO A 25 -3.84 14.74 -13.56
N VAL A 26 -3.78 13.60 -12.85
CA VAL A 26 -3.72 12.26 -13.44
C VAL A 26 -5.06 11.54 -13.40
N GLY A 27 -6.13 12.21 -12.96
CA GLY A 27 -7.51 11.71 -13.01
C GLY A 27 -7.96 10.94 -11.77
N VAL A 28 -7.21 10.99 -10.67
CA VAL A 28 -7.50 10.26 -9.43
C VAL A 28 -8.25 11.18 -8.45
N ALA A 29 -9.29 10.64 -7.82
CA ALA A 29 -9.99 11.35 -6.76
C ALA A 29 -9.12 11.41 -5.49
N THR A 30 -8.94 12.62 -4.96
CA THR A 30 -8.01 12.91 -3.88
C THR A 30 -8.65 13.83 -2.84
N ILE A 31 -8.38 13.60 -1.56
CA ILE A 31 -8.88 14.41 -0.45
C ILE A 31 -7.80 14.53 0.66
N GLY A 32 -7.94 15.50 1.56
CA GLY A 32 -7.04 15.68 2.69
C GLY A 32 -5.64 16.07 2.22
N TYR A 33 -4.63 15.32 2.64
CA TYR A 33 -3.22 15.51 2.33
C TYR A 33 -2.74 14.51 1.27
N GLY A 34 -3.42 14.48 0.12
CA GLY A 34 -3.07 13.56 -0.97
C GLY A 34 -3.66 12.14 -0.83
N HIS A 35 -4.60 11.93 0.10
CA HIS A 35 -5.23 10.63 0.31
C HIS A 35 -6.11 10.24 -0.88
N THR A 36 -6.01 8.98 -1.28
CA THR A 36 -6.84 8.35 -2.32
C THR A 36 -7.47 7.10 -1.72
N GLY A 37 -8.75 6.85 -1.98
CA GLY A 37 -9.46 5.70 -1.42
C GLY A 37 -10.77 6.11 -0.77
N ASP A 38 -11.07 5.48 0.36
CA ASP A 38 -12.41 5.46 0.97
C ASP A 38 -12.95 6.84 1.36
N HIS A 39 -12.07 7.80 1.64
CA HIS A 39 -12.48 9.18 1.92
C HIS A 39 -12.52 10.07 0.68
N ALA A 40 -11.83 9.71 -0.40
CA ALA A 40 -11.73 10.49 -1.63
C ALA A 40 -12.92 10.24 -2.58
N ILE A 41 -14.13 10.32 -2.03
CA ILE A 41 -15.38 10.12 -2.77
C ILE A 41 -15.79 11.46 -3.42
N PRO A 42 -16.18 11.51 -4.71
CA PRO A 42 -16.60 12.75 -5.36
C PRO A 42 -17.67 13.50 -4.56
N GLY A 43 -17.42 14.78 -4.28
CA GLY A 43 -18.33 15.64 -3.50
C GLY A 43 -18.24 15.46 -1.98
N ASN A 44 -17.44 14.51 -1.47
CA ASN A 44 -17.18 14.39 -0.05
C ASN A 44 -16.42 15.63 0.48
N THR A 45 -16.71 16.01 1.72
CA THR A 45 -16.02 17.08 2.43
C THR A 45 -15.69 16.62 3.85
N ILE A 46 -14.45 16.83 4.28
CA ILE A 46 -13.94 16.47 5.60
C ILE A 46 -13.50 17.70 6.38
N THR A 47 -13.43 17.57 7.70
CA THR A 47 -12.86 18.59 8.59
C THR A 47 -11.33 18.52 8.58
N GLU A 48 -10.67 19.57 9.08
CA GLU A 48 -9.21 19.55 9.26
C GLU A 48 -8.74 18.43 10.20
N ALA A 49 -9.53 18.12 11.23
CA ALA A 49 -9.26 17.03 12.16
C ALA A 49 -9.31 15.66 11.46
N GLN A 50 -10.35 15.42 10.67
CA GLN A 50 -10.46 14.20 9.86
C GLN A 50 -9.33 14.10 8.82
N ALA A 51 -8.94 15.21 8.18
CA ALA A 51 -7.81 15.21 7.26
C ALA A 51 -6.50 14.84 7.95
N LEU A 52 -6.33 15.22 9.23
CA LEU A 52 -5.18 14.83 10.03
C LEU A 52 -5.22 13.34 10.42
N GLU A 53 -6.38 12.83 10.85
CA GLU A 53 -6.56 11.40 11.17
C GLU A 53 -6.22 10.51 9.97
N ILE A 54 -6.73 10.88 8.79
CA ILE A 54 -6.44 10.16 7.52
C ILE A 54 -4.94 10.21 7.20
N LEU A 55 -4.30 11.37 7.35
CA LEU A 55 -2.85 11.50 7.12
C LEU A 55 -2.05 10.62 8.09
N GLU A 56 -2.44 10.56 9.37
CA GLU A 56 -1.76 9.71 10.35
C GLU A 56 -1.91 8.22 10.03
N GLU A 57 -3.07 7.81 9.53
CA GLU A 57 -3.31 6.45 9.03
C GLU A 57 -2.43 6.14 7.81
N ASP A 58 -2.42 7.02 6.81
CA ASP A 58 -1.58 6.88 5.61
C ASP A 58 -0.08 6.80 5.98
N LEU A 59 0.35 7.55 7.00
CA LEU A 59 1.73 7.56 7.48
C LEU A 59 2.12 6.29 8.26
N SER A 60 1.17 5.52 8.78
CA SER A 60 1.44 4.39 9.67
C SER A 60 2.41 3.37 9.06
N GLY A 61 2.22 3.02 7.78
CA GLY A 61 3.10 2.12 7.04
C GLY A 61 4.51 2.69 6.81
N HIS A 62 4.62 4.01 6.63
CA HIS A 62 5.91 4.70 6.46
C HIS A 62 6.67 4.83 7.77
N VAL A 63 5.98 5.18 8.87
CA VAL A 63 6.53 5.17 10.23
C VAL A 63 7.07 3.78 10.57
N ALA A 64 6.29 2.71 10.30
CA ALA A 64 6.72 1.34 10.53
C ALA A 64 7.96 0.97 9.69
N SER A 65 7.98 1.36 8.41
CA SER A 65 9.12 1.10 7.52
C SER A 65 10.39 1.83 7.97
N VAL A 66 10.31 3.10 8.34
CA VAL A 66 11.47 3.87 8.82
C VAL A 66 12.01 3.29 10.12
N ARG A 67 11.12 2.92 11.06
CA ARG A 67 11.53 2.22 12.29
C ARG A 67 12.25 0.91 12.00
N LYS A 68 11.71 0.11 11.09
CA LYS A 68 12.23 -1.24 10.80
C LYS A 68 13.60 -1.21 10.14
N HIS A 69 13.89 -0.20 9.31
CA HIS A 69 15.06 -0.20 8.44
C HIS A 69 16.12 0.84 8.81
N THR A 70 15.93 1.58 9.90
CA THR A 70 16.94 2.48 10.47
C THR A 70 17.60 1.78 11.64
N ASP A 71 18.78 1.21 11.41
CA ASP A 71 19.41 0.27 12.35
C ASP A 71 20.16 0.97 13.49
N ILE A 72 20.26 2.30 13.42
CA ILE A 72 20.96 3.13 14.41
C ILE A 72 19.99 4.03 15.17
N ALA A 73 20.39 4.45 16.37
CA ALA A 73 19.66 5.49 17.09
C ALA A 73 19.73 6.82 16.33
N VAL A 74 18.57 7.41 16.13
CA VAL A 74 18.38 8.72 15.50
C VAL A 74 17.59 9.62 16.44
N GLU A 75 17.78 10.93 16.31
CA GLU A 75 17.00 11.92 17.05
C GLU A 75 15.59 12.07 16.46
N GLN A 76 14.65 12.61 17.23
CA GLN A 76 13.24 12.70 16.80
C GLN A 76 13.08 13.45 15.47
N HIS A 77 13.77 14.58 15.31
CA HIS A 77 13.73 15.36 14.08
C HIS A 77 14.37 14.65 12.87
N GLN A 78 15.37 13.78 13.11
CA GLN A 78 15.93 12.92 12.07
C GLN A 78 14.91 11.88 11.62
N PHE A 79 14.24 11.23 12.58
CA PHE A 79 13.16 10.28 12.30
C PHE A 79 12.03 10.93 11.49
N ASP A 80 11.63 12.14 11.87
CA ASP A 80 10.57 12.90 11.19
C ASP A 80 10.92 13.20 9.73
N ALA A 81 12.14 13.66 9.46
CA ALA A 81 12.61 13.92 8.10
C ALA A 81 12.67 12.63 7.25
N LEU A 82 13.07 11.50 7.85
CA LEU A 82 13.10 10.20 7.17
C LEU A 82 11.68 9.70 6.84
N VAL A 83 10.71 9.90 7.73
CA VAL A 83 9.29 9.56 7.46
C VAL A 83 8.71 10.44 6.36
N SER A 84 8.95 11.76 6.38
CA SER A 84 8.55 12.65 5.27
C SER A 84 9.13 12.20 3.93
N PHE A 85 10.40 11.82 3.94
CA PHE A 85 11.08 11.32 2.75
C PHE A 85 10.47 10.00 2.28
N ALA A 86 10.30 9.02 3.17
CA ALA A 86 9.73 7.71 2.86
C ALA A 86 8.26 7.80 2.39
N PHE A 87 7.47 8.73 2.92
CA PHE A 87 6.12 9.04 2.45
C PHE A 87 6.15 9.52 1.00
N ASN A 88 7.08 10.43 0.66
CA ASN A 88 7.16 10.97 -0.69
C ASN A 88 7.73 10.00 -1.74
N VAL A 89 8.80 9.28 -1.40
CA VAL A 89 9.50 8.43 -2.37
C VAL A 89 9.03 6.98 -2.34
N GLY A 90 8.26 6.61 -1.31
CA GLY A 90 7.83 5.24 -1.03
C GLY A 90 8.83 4.45 -0.19
N ASN A 91 8.30 3.47 0.57
CA ASN A 91 9.08 2.66 1.50
C ASN A 91 10.20 1.85 0.84
N LEU A 92 9.98 1.35 -0.38
CA LEU A 92 11.01 0.59 -1.11
C LEU A 92 12.17 1.48 -1.55
N ALA A 93 11.87 2.72 -1.98
CA ALA A 93 12.91 3.68 -2.34
C ALA A 93 13.70 4.11 -1.11
N TYR A 94 13.04 4.33 0.04
CA TYR A 94 13.72 4.56 1.31
C TYR A 94 14.64 3.38 1.68
N PHE A 95 14.10 2.15 1.65
CA PHE A 95 14.85 0.93 1.95
C PHE A 95 16.10 0.81 1.07
N ASN A 96 15.98 0.94 -0.26
CA ASN A 96 17.13 0.80 -1.15
C ASN A 96 18.00 2.07 -1.27
N SER A 97 17.70 3.13 -0.52
CA SER A 97 18.39 4.40 -0.67
C SER A 97 19.84 4.36 -0.16
N THR A 98 20.72 5.07 -0.88
CA THR A 98 22.06 5.38 -0.35
C THR A 98 21.96 6.21 0.94
N LEU A 99 20.89 7.01 1.10
CA LEU A 99 20.58 7.76 2.31
C LEU A 99 20.52 6.83 3.53
N ARG A 100 19.61 5.84 3.51
CA ARG A 100 19.45 4.87 4.60
C ARG A 100 20.73 4.07 4.83
N ARG A 101 21.41 3.64 3.76
CA ARG A 101 22.68 2.90 3.88
C ARG A 101 23.74 3.71 4.62
N LEU A 102 24.02 4.95 4.19
CA LEU A 102 24.99 5.83 4.86
C LEU A 102 24.59 6.11 6.31
N LEU A 103 23.29 6.30 6.56
CA LEU A 103 22.78 6.52 7.92
C LEU A 103 23.06 5.31 8.81
N ASN A 104 22.77 4.08 8.36
CA ASN A 104 23.03 2.86 9.11
C ASN A 104 24.54 2.61 9.28
N ASP A 105 25.36 3.04 8.33
CA ASP A 105 26.83 3.09 8.43
C ASP A 105 27.34 4.22 9.37
N ARG A 106 26.42 4.92 10.07
CA ARG A 106 26.65 6.05 11.00
C ARG A 106 27.21 7.31 10.35
N ASP A 107 27.21 7.40 9.03
CA ASP A 107 27.55 8.62 8.27
C ASP A 107 26.32 9.53 8.13
N ARG A 108 26.01 10.27 9.19
CA ARG A 108 24.85 11.17 9.23
C ARG A 108 24.97 12.33 8.24
N ASN A 109 26.17 12.87 8.05
CA ASN A 109 26.40 13.98 7.12
C ASN A 109 26.24 13.51 5.68
N GLY A 110 26.83 12.37 5.33
CA GLY A 110 26.66 11.75 4.02
C GLY A 110 25.20 11.40 3.74
N ALA A 111 24.47 10.86 4.74
CA ALA A 111 23.03 10.60 4.63
C ALA A 111 22.23 11.88 4.38
N ALA A 112 22.50 12.96 5.13
CA ALA A 112 21.83 14.25 4.96
C ALA A 112 21.98 14.80 3.52
N ASP A 113 23.16 14.64 2.92
CA ASP A 113 23.39 15.08 1.54
C ASP A 113 22.68 14.22 0.49
N GLN A 114 22.30 12.98 0.84
CA GLN A 114 21.54 12.13 -0.08
C GLN A 114 20.12 12.61 -0.31
N PHE A 115 19.49 13.34 0.62
CA PHE A 115 18.16 13.92 0.38
C PHE A 115 18.13 14.73 -0.92
N LEU A 116 19.15 15.55 -1.16
CA LEU A 116 19.25 16.45 -2.32
C LEU A 116 19.37 15.71 -3.67
N ARG A 117 19.57 14.40 -3.67
CA ARG A 117 19.67 13.57 -4.89
C ARG A 117 18.31 13.11 -5.41
N TRP A 118 17.27 13.19 -4.58
CA TRP A 118 15.92 12.70 -4.86
C TRP A 118 14.99 13.84 -5.29
N ASP A 119 15.45 14.60 -6.27
CA ASP A 119 14.77 15.80 -6.78
C ASP A 119 14.32 15.67 -8.25
N LYS A 120 14.41 14.48 -8.83
CA LYS A 120 14.11 14.22 -10.24
C LYS A 120 12.79 13.49 -10.42
N GLY A 121 11.99 13.92 -11.39
CA GLY A 121 10.84 13.20 -11.91
C GLY A 121 10.99 12.90 -13.41
N THR A 122 10.18 11.99 -13.93
CA THR A 122 10.15 11.66 -15.36
C THR A 122 9.07 12.48 -16.06
N VAL A 123 9.47 13.37 -16.97
CA VAL A 123 8.57 14.12 -17.84
C VAL A 123 8.95 13.80 -19.28
N ASP A 124 7.98 13.38 -20.09
CA ASP A 124 8.19 12.96 -21.49
C ASP A 124 9.32 11.92 -21.66
N GLY A 125 9.41 10.98 -20.72
CA GLY A 125 10.40 9.90 -20.72
C GLY A 125 11.82 10.32 -20.31
N ARG A 126 12.04 11.57 -19.88
CA ARG A 126 13.34 12.07 -19.42
C ARG A 126 13.31 12.42 -17.94
N LYS A 127 14.37 12.06 -17.21
CA LYS A 127 14.56 12.50 -15.82
C LYS A 127 15.01 13.94 -15.77
N ILE A 128 14.17 14.82 -15.25
CA ILE A 128 14.46 16.24 -15.05
C ILE A 128 14.37 16.60 -13.58
N VAL A 129 15.13 17.60 -13.15
CA VAL A 129 15.03 18.17 -11.79
C VAL A 129 13.70 18.91 -11.68
N LEU A 130 12.92 18.58 -10.64
CA LEU A 130 11.64 19.21 -10.35
C LEU A 130 11.83 20.21 -9.20
N PRO A 131 11.61 21.52 -9.42
CA PRO A 131 11.85 22.55 -8.39
C PRO A 131 11.11 22.29 -7.07
N GLY A 132 9.88 21.77 -7.14
CA GLY A 132 9.10 21.38 -5.95
C GLY A 132 9.76 20.27 -5.14
N LEU A 133 10.30 19.24 -5.80
CA LEU A 133 11.05 18.18 -5.12
C LEU A 133 12.37 18.71 -4.58
N SER A 134 13.12 19.52 -5.34
CA SER A 134 14.35 20.14 -4.83
C SER A 134 14.11 20.96 -3.57
N ARG A 135 12.97 21.68 -3.49
CA ARG A 135 12.57 22.42 -2.30
C ARG A 135 12.24 21.49 -1.13
N ARG A 136 11.43 20.45 -1.36
CA ARG A 136 11.11 19.43 -0.35
C ARG A 136 12.35 18.75 0.22
N ARG A 137 13.29 18.35 -0.64
CA ARG A 137 14.54 17.71 -0.21
C ARG A 137 15.42 18.64 0.62
N LYS A 138 15.45 19.95 0.33
CA LYS A 138 16.16 20.94 1.16
C LYS A 138 15.52 21.08 2.54
N ALA A 139 14.19 21.14 2.60
CA ALA A 139 13.43 21.22 3.85
C ALA A 139 13.63 19.98 4.73
N GLU A 140 13.52 18.78 4.15
CA GLU A 140 13.77 17.51 4.85
C GLU A 140 15.22 17.41 5.36
N ARG A 141 16.21 17.78 4.53
CA ARG A 141 17.61 17.84 4.95
C ARG A 141 17.84 18.85 6.08
N HIS A 142 17.17 20.00 6.03
CA HIS A 142 17.28 21.01 7.07
C HIS A 142 16.74 20.47 8.39
N LEU A 143 15.50 19.95 8.40
CA LEU A 143 14.92 19.29 9.58
C LEU A 143 15.82 18.18 10.12
N PHE A 144 16.36 17.33 9.24
CA PHE A 144 17.26 16.24 9.62
C PHE A 144 18.53 16.74 10.34
N ASN A 145 19.05 17.90 9.96
CA ASN A 145 20.31 18.44 10.50
C ASN A 145 20.13 19.37 11.72
N THR A 146 19.04 20.12 11.78
CA THR A 146 18.89 21.24 12.74
C THR A 146 17.79 21.03 13.77
N GLY A 147 16.81 20.17 13.49
CA GLY A 147 15.60 20.08 14.30
C GLY A 147 14.62 21.22 14.07
N GLU A 148 14.84 22.05 13.05
CA GLU A 148 13.99 23.18 12.69
C GLU A 148 13.29 22.94 11.34
N VAL A 149 12.14 23.58 11.13
CA VAL A 149 11.39 23.49 9.86
C VAL A 149 11.57 24.79 9.07
N ASP A 150 12.17 24.68 7.89
CA ASP A 150 12.20 25.73 6.87
C ASP A 150 11.68 25.13 5.56
N PHE A 151 10.61 25.70 5.02
CA PHE A 151 9.98 25.23 3.78
C PHE A 151 10.71 25.70 2.53
N PHE A 152 11.67 26.62 2.66
CA PHE A 152 12.42 27.25 1.57
C PHE A 152 11.50 27.91 0.51
N ASP A 153 10.40 28.51 0.97
CA ASP A 153 9.40 29.22 0.16
C ASP A 153 9.51 30.76 0.29
N GLY A 154 10.45 31.25 1.11
CA GLY A 154 10.70 32.68 1.34
C GLY A 154 10.17 33.21 2.67
N HIS A 155 9.48 32.39 3.47
CA HIS A 155 8.95 32.78 4.78
C HIS A 155 9.89 32.49 5.97
N GLY A 156 11.04 31.85 5.73
CA GLY A 156 12.07 31.57 6.73
C GLY A 156 11.74 30.40 7.66
N VAL A 157 12.58 30.20 8.69
CA VAL A 157 12.42 29.14 9.69
C VAL A 157 11.15 29.37 10.50
N GLN A 158 10.28 28.37 10.55
CA GLN A 158 9.10 28.35 11.42
C GLN A 158 9.52 27.91 12.83
N THR A 159 9.26 28.76 13.82
CA THR A 159 9.34 28.35 15.23
C THR A 159 8.11 27.52 15.56
N VAL A 160 8.19 26.21 15.37
CA VAL A 160 7.16 25.31 15.86
C VAL A 160 7.51 24.95 17.31
N ALA A 161 6.59 25.18 18.24
CA ALA A 161 6.85 24.97 19.66
C ALA A 161 7.23 23.50 19.91
N PRO A 162 8.31 23.20 20.66
CA PRO A 162 8.75 21.83 20.86
C PRO A 162 7.65 20.99 21.53
N ASP A 163 7.56 19.72 21.14
CA ASP A 163 6.69 18.76 21.81
C ASP A 163 7.11 18.67 23.29
N PRO A 164 6.16 18.64 24.24
CA PRO A 164 6.49 18.24 25.59
C PRO A 164 7.12 16.84 25.54
N ALA A 165 8.35 16.73 26.05
CA ALA A 165 9.18 15.52 25.99
C ALA A 165 8.36 14.25 26.27
N SER A 166 8.40 13.29 25.34
CA SER A 166 7.77 11.98 25.52
C SER A 166 8.34 11.30 26.77
N PRO A 167 7.52 10.87 27.75
CA PRO A 167 8.01 10.13 28.90
C PRO A 167 8.51 8.75 28.48
N SER A 168 9.62 8.37 29.09
CA SER A 168 10.41 7.15 28.88
C SER A 168 9.59 5.86 28.90
N ASP A 169 10.02 4.91 28.07
CA ASP A 169 9.52 3.53 27.99
C ASP A 169 9.44 2.85 29.37
N THR A 170 8.23 2.72 29.91
CA THR A 170 7.86 1.61 30.81
C THR A 170 6.35 1.36 30.66
N PRO A 171 5.90 0.20 30.14
CA PRO A 171 4.48 -0.13 30.10
C PRO A 171 3.94 -0.31 31.53
N PRO A 172 2.77 0.27 31.90
CA PRO A 172 2.09 -0.11 33.12
C PRO A 172 1.59 -1.56 32.99
N GLU A 173 1.71 -2.31 34.08
CA GLU A 173 1.14 -3.64 34.25
C GLU A 173 -0.39 -3.60 34.01
N PRO A 174 -0.97 -4.54 33.23
CA PRO A 174 -2.41 -4.51 32.95
C PRO A 174 -3.22 -4.89 34.19
N ALA A 175 -4.20 -4.05 34.54
CA ALA A 175 -5.19 -4.36 35.57
C ALA A 175 -5.99 -5.63 35.22
N PRO A 176 -6.41 -6.44 36.22
CA PRO A 176 -7.14 -7.68 35.97
C PRO A 176 -8.50 -7.41 35.32
N GLN A 177 -8.76 -8.05 34.19
CA GLN A 177 -10.06 -7.98 33.51
C GLN A 177 -11.13 -8.78 34.29
N PRO A 178 -12.39 -8.29 34.37
CA PRO A 178 -13.49 -9.04 34.94
C PRO A 178 -13.89 -10.22 34.04
N THR A 179 -14.24 -11.33 34.68
CA THR A 179 -14.69 -12.59 34.05
C THR A 179 -15.93 -12.38 33.16
N PRO A 180 -15.96 -12.87 31.91
CA PRO A 180 -17.15 -12.80 31.09
C PRO A 180 -18.16 -13.90 31.44
N THR A 181 -19.41 -13.48 31.64
CA THR A 181 -20.61 -14.32 31.76
C THR A 181 -20.86 -15.11 30.45
N PRO A 182 -21.35 -16.36 30.49
CA PRO A 182 -21.52 -17.16 29.27
C PRO A 182 -22.70 -16.66 28.43
N VAL A 183 -22.43 -16.30 27.18
CA VAL A 183 -23.42 -16.05 26.13
C VAL A 183 -23.79 -17.39 25.46
N PRO A 184 -25.06 -17.66 25.13
CA PRO A 184 -25.48 -18.96 24.60
C PRO A 184 -24.89 -19.24 23.21
N ARG A 185 -24.54 -20.52 23.02
CA ARG A 185 -23.96 -21.10 21.80
C ARG A 185 -24.92 -20.93 20.60
N PRO A 186 -24.48 -20.38 19.46
CA PRO A 186 -25.26 -20.44 18.23
C PRO A 186 -25.16 -21.84 17.61
N THR A 187 -26.25 -22.24 16.96
CA THR A 187 -26.45 -23.51 16.25
C THR A 187 -25.48 -23.70 15.07
N PRO A 188 -25.18 -24.96 14.69
CA PRO A 188 -24.20 -25.26 13.66
C PRO A 188 -24.83 -25.16 12.27
N ASN A 189 -24.72 -24.01 11.60
CA ASN A 189 -24.70 -23.91 10.11
C ASN A 189 -24.52 -22.49 9.54
N ALA A 190 -23.70 -21.65 10.18
CA ALA A 190 -23.13 -20.48 9.50
C ALA A 190 -21.69 -20.32 10.00
N THR A 191 -20.72 -20.57 9.12
CA THR A 191 -19.31 -20.30 9.45
C THR A 191 -19.15 -18.79 9.54
N SER A 192 -18.64 -18.28 10.66
CA SER A 192 -18.43 -16.84 10.82
C SER A 192 -17.38 -16.35 9.79
N PRO A 193 -17.41 -15.08 9.36
CA PRO A 193 -16.40 -14.51 8.46
C PRO A 193 -14.96 -14.71 8.95
N HIS A 194 -14.75 -14.65 10.27
CA HIS A 194 -13.45 -14.94 10.88
C HIS A 194 -13.00 -16.40 10.69
N GLN A 195 -13.91 -17.36 10.85
CA GLN A 195 -13.59 -18.78 10.67
C GLN A 195 -13.39 -19.12 9.19
N TYR A 196 -14.10 -18.46 8.28
CA TYR A 196 -13.86 -18.57 6.84
C TYR A 196 -12.43 -18.14 6.47
N ALA A 197 -12.00 -16.95 6.91
CA ALA A 197 -10.67 -16.43 6.61
C ALA A 197 -9.55 -17.29 7.23
N ALA A 198 -9.76 -17.80 8.44
CA ALA A 198 -8.83 -18.73 9.09
C ALA A 198 -8.65 -20.03 8.29
N ASP A 199 -9.75 -20.62 7.80
CA ASP A 199 -9.71 -21.85 7.01
C ASP A 199 -9.03 -21.63 5.65
N LEU A 200 -9.29 -20.49 5.00
CA LEU A 200 -8.63 -20.15 3.73
C LEU A 200 -7.13 -19.91 3.95
N ASN A 201 -6.73 -19.24 5.03
CA ASN A 201 -5.32 -19.08 5.40
C ASN A 201 -4.63 -20.44 5.63
N ALA A 202 -5.26 -21.34 6.38
CA ALA A 202 -4.73 -22.68 6.59
C ALA A 202 -4.58 -23.44 5.27
N THR A 203 -5.51 -23.23 4.34
CA THR A 203 -5.46 -23.82 3.00
C THR A 203 -4.30 -23.25 2.16
N LEU A 204 -4.06 -21.93 2.19
CA LEU A 204 -2.93 -21.30 1.50
C LEU A 204 -1.58 -21.80 2.03
N VAL A 205 -1.45 -21.93 3.36
CA VAL A 205 -0.26 -22.52 4.00
C VAL A 205 -0.08 -23.97 3.57
N ALA A 206 -1.15 -24.78 3.51
CA ALA A 206 -1.08 -26.16 3.04
C ALA A 206 -0.68 -26.28 1.56
N TRP A 207 -0.94 -25.25 0.75
CA TRP A 207 -0.47 -25.15 -0.64
C TRP A 207 0.95 -24.60 -0.76
N GLY A 208 1.60 -24.25 0.35
CA GLY A 208 2.95 -23.69 0.36
C GLY A 208 3.03 -22.25 -0.12
N VAL A 209 1.92 -21.50 -0.09
CA VAL A 209 1.91 -20.05 -0.38
C VAL A 209 2.51 -19.33 0.82
N THR A 210 3.48 -18.44 0.57
CA THR A 210 4.26 -17.81 1.64
C THR A 210 4.13 -16.29 1.69
N HIS A 211 3.77 -15.64 0.58
CA HIS A 211 3.72 -14.19 0.48
C HIS A 211 2.30 -13.60 0.48
N PHE A 212 1.28 -14.44 0.32
CA PHE A 212 -0.12 -14.01 0.30
C PHE A 212 -0.95 -14.65 1.40
N ASN A 213 -1.95 -13.92 1.88
CA ASN A 213 -2.91 -14.40 2.86
C ASN A 213 -4.36 -14.29 2.36
N ALA A 214 -5.30 -14.85 3.13
CA ALA A 214 -6.71 -14.90 2.81
C ALA A 214 -7.33 -13.52 2.61
N ALA A 215 -6.92 -12.50 3.38
CA ALA A 215 -7.48 -11.15 3.25
C ALA A 215 -7.18 -10.55 1.86
N GLU A 216 -5.95 -10.72 1.36
CA GLU A 216 -5.57 -10.27 0.01
C GLU A 216 -6.36 -11.01 -1.08
N LEU A 217 -6.56 -12.32 -0.92
CA LEU A 217 -7.29 -13.13 -1.89
C LEU A 217 -8.81 -12.91 -1.85
N MET A 218 -9.33 -12.44 -0.71
CA MET A 218 -10.73 -12.09 -0.47
C MET A 218 -11.07 -10.64 -0.88
N GLU A 219 -10.11 -9.88 -1.42
CA GLU A 219 -10.35 -8.55 -1.97
C GLU A 219 -11.50 -8.60 -2.99
N MET A 220 -12.57 -7.84 -2.71
CA MET A 220 -13.83 -7.92 -3.47
C MET A 220 -13.85 -6.96 -4.67
N GLY A 221 -12.80 -6.16 -4.84
CA GLY A 221 -12.61 -5.25 -5.95
C GLY A 221 -13.35 -3.92 -5.77
N ALA A 222 -12.78 -2.88 -6.37
CA ALA A 222 -13.23 -1.49 -6.18
C ALA A 222 -14.73 -1.28 -6.47
N SER A 223 -15.27 -1.88 -7.54
CA SER A 223 -16.69 -1.74 -7.91
C SER A 223 -17.64 -2.37 -6.89
N ASN A 224 -17.18 -3.33 -6.07
CA ASN A 224 -17.99 -3.89 -4.99
C ASN A 224 -18.01 -2.96 -3.77
N ALA A 225 -16.88 -2.32 -3.48
CA ALA A 225 -16.70 -1.44 -2.33
C ALA A 225 -17.23 -0.01 -2.55
N THR A 226 -17.41 0.42 -3.81
CA THR A 226 -17.81 1.80 -4.16
C THR A 226 -19.33 2.00 -4.09
N PRO A 227 -19.88 2.76 -3.12
CA PRO A 227 -21.30 3.09 -3.10
C PRO A 227 -21.70 3.85 -4.36
N GLY A 228 -22.77 3.42 -5.03
CA GLY A 228 -23.22 4.00 -6.31
C GLY A 228 -22.66 3.31 -7.57
N SER A 229 -21.69 2.40 -7.41
CA SER A 229 -21.37 1.44 -8.46
C SER A 229 -22.58 0.52 -8.72
N PRO A 230 -22.90 0.18 -9.98
CA PRO A 230 -23.91 -0.84 -10.28
C PRO A 230 -23.63 -2.18 -9.61
N ALA A 231 -22.37 -2.47 -9.31
CA ALA A 231 -21.90 -3.70 -8.69
C ALA A 231 -21.69 -3.60 -7.16
N TYR A 232 -22.08 -2.49 -6.53
CA TYR A 232 -21.88 -2.25 -5.10
C TYR A 232 -22.53 -3.35 -4.24
N GLY A 233 -21.73 -3.98 -3.36
CA GLY A 233 -22.18 -5.05 -2.46
C GLY A 233 -22.71 -6.31 -3.16
N THR A 234 -22.43 -6.48 -4.46
CA THR A 234 -22.92 -7.63 -5.24
C THR A 234 -21.90 -8.76 -5.35
N ASN A 235 -20.63 -8.51 -4.99
CA ASN A 235 -19.62 -9.54 -4.92
C ASN A 235 -19.80 -10.37 -3.64
N ALA A 236 -19.20 -11.56 -3.64
CA ALA A 236 -19.28 -12.50 -2.54
C ALA A 236 -17.92 -13.14 -2.32
N LEU A 237 -17.78 -13.85 -1.20
CA LEU A 237 -16.62 -14.71 -0.97
C LEU A 237 -16.71 -15.95 -1.87
N PRO A 238 -15.56 -16.52 -2.30
CA PRO A 238 -15.56 -17.72 -3.12
C PRO A 238 -16.20 -18.91 -2.36
N PRO A 239 -17.11 -19.66 -2.99
CA PRO A 239 -17.60 -20.91 -2.43
C PRO A 239 -16.45 -21.88 -2.12
N ARG A 240 -16.55 -22.62 -1.01
CA ARG A 240 -15.46 -23.51 -0.55
C ARG A 240 -15.15 -24.64 -1.53
N ASP A 241 -16.15 -25.10 -2.27
CA ASP A 241 -16.04 -26.15 -3.29
C ASP A 241 -15.21 -25.71 -4.51
N VAL A 242 -14.98 -24.40 -4.70
CA VAL A 242 -14.13 -23.88 -5.78
C VAL A 242 -12.73 -23.47 -5.32
N TRP A 243 -12.39 -23.60 -4.03
CA TRP A 243 -11.09 -23.16 -3.50
C TRP A 243 -9.91 -23.81 -4.23
N ASP A 244 -9.97 -25.12 -4.47
CA ASP A 244 -8.87 -25.86 -5.12
C ASP A 244 -8.54 -25.38 -6.53
N ASN A 245 -9.47 -24.69 -7.21
CA ASN A 245 -9.22 -24.08 -8.52
C ASN A 245 -8.17 -22.96 -8.44
N MET A 246 -8.07 -22.26 -7.31
CA MET A 246 -7.15 -21.14 -7.14
C MET A 246 -5.71 -21.61 -6.90
N ARG A 247 -5.51 -22.85 -6.41
CA ARG A 247 -4.23 -23.38 -5.93
C ARG A 247 -3.06 -23.06 -6.87
N ARG A 248 -3.21 -23.40 -8.15
CA ARG A 248 -2.14 -23.20 -9.14
C ARG A 248 -1.91 -21.72 -9.46
N THR A 249 -2.97 -20.94 -9.56
CA THR A 249 -2.90 -19.51 -9.88
C THR A 249 -2.24 -18.72 -8.76
N ILE A 250 -2.61 -18.96 -7.49
CA ILE A 250 -1.98 -18.27 -6.36
C ILE A 250 -0.53 -18.70 -6.13
N GLN A 251 -0.19 -19.98 -6.34
CA GLN A 251 1.21 -20.44 -6.30
C GLN A 251 2.06 -19.76 -7.37
N MET A 252 1.50 -19.53 -8.56
CA MET A 252 2.21 -18.84 -9.64
C MET A 252 2.41 -17.36 -9.33
N LEU A 253 1.43 -16.72 -8.70
CA LEU A 253 1.59 -15.36 -8.22
C LEU A 253 2.61 -15.26 -7.08
N ASP A 254 2.64 -16.24 -6.17
CA ASP A 254 3.63 -16.35 -5.09
C ASP A 254 5.04 -16.48 -5.66
N ARG A 255 5.20 -17.35 -6.67
CA ARG A 255 6.46 -17.50 -7.39
C ARG A 255 6.85 -16.23 -8.16
N LEU A 256 5.91 -15.56 -8.81
CA LEU A 256 6.16 -14.30 -9.49
C LEU A 256 6.68 -13.23 -8.51
N ARG A 257 6.13 -13.19 -7.29
CA ARG A 257 6.58 -12.26 -6.25
C ARG A 257 8.04 -12.49 -5.86
N GLU A 258 8.48 -13.75 -5.78
CA GLU A 258 9.88 -14.10 -5.57
C GLU A 258 10.78 -13.69 -6.75
N VAL A 259 10.32 -13.92 -7.98
CA VAL A 259 11.10 -13.63 -9.20
C VAL A 259 11.26 -12.12 -9.41
N LEU A 260 10.19 -11.34 -9.15
CA LEU A 260 10.22 -9.89 -9.28
C LEU A 260 10.91 -9.20 -8.09
N ASP A 261 10.97 -9.85 -6.92
CA ASP A 261 11.43 -9.27 -5.66
C ASP A 261 10.73 -7.93 -5.35
N GLN A 262 9.42 -7.88 -5.63
CA GLN A 262 8.57 -6.69 -5.48
C GLN A 262 7.23 -7.07 -4.85
N PRO A 263 6.62 -6.18 -4.04
CA PRO A 263 5.30 -6.45 -3.49
C PRO A 263 4.26 -6.55 -4.62
N ILE A 264 3.45 -7.61 -4.58
CA ILE A 264 2.33 -7.82 -5.50
C ILE A 264 1.04 -7.65 -4.71
N HIS A 265 0.08 -6.94 -5.30
CA HIS A 265 -1.21 -6.62 -4.70
C HIS A 265 -2.32 -7.24 -5.55
N ILE A 266 -3.21 -8.01 -4.92
CA ILE A 266 -4.37 -8.63 -5.57
C ILE A 266 -5.50 -7.61 -5.64
N LEU A 267 -6.06 -7.40 -6.83
CA LEU A 267 -7.23 -6.54 -7.05
C LEU A 267 -8.54 -7.34 -7.09
N SER A 268 -8.48 -8.57 -7.63
CA SER A 268 -9.65 -9.43 -7.77
C SER A 268 -9.22 -10.87 -7.96
N GLY A 269 -9.60 -11.74 -7.02
CA GLY A 269 -9.50 -13.20 -7.18
C GLY A 269 -10.83 -13.79 -7.65
N TYR A 270 -11.81 -13.83 -6.76
CA TYR A 270 -13.16 -14.31 -7.07
C TYR A 270 -14.10 -13.20 -7.54
N ARG A 271 -15.04 -13.54 -8.43
CA ARG A 271 -16.20 -12.71 -8.76
C ARG A 271 -17.47 -13.54 -8.68
N SER A 272 -18.43 -13.11 -7.87
CA SER A 272 -19.77 -13.70 -7.91
C SER A 272 -20.37 -13.54 -9.33
N PRO A 273 -21.27 -14.43 -9.80
CA PRO A 273 -21.90 -14.27 -11.10
C PRO A 273 -22.60 -12.91 -11.29
N ALA A 274 -23.25 -12.42 -10.23
CA ALA A 274 -23.92 -11.11 -10.23
C ALA A 274 -22.92 -9.96 -10.40
N TYR A 275 -21.85 -9.96 -9.59
CA TYR A 275 -20.79 -8.97 -9.69
C TYR A 275 -20.11 -9.00 -11.06
N ASN A 276 -19.76 -10.19 -11.55
CA ASN A 276 -19.11 -10.38 -12.84
C ASN A 276 -19.94 -9.81 -13.99
N GLN A 277 -21.26 -10.02 -13.99
CA GLN A 277 -22.16 -9.44 -14.99
C GLN A 277 -22.14 -7.90 -14.94
N LEU A 278 -22.18 -7.31 -13.75
CA LEU A 278 -22.27 -5.87 -13.55
C LEU A 278 -20.99 -5.12 -13.88
N VAL A 279 -19.83 -5.79 -13.77
CA VAL A 279 -18.52 -5.23 -14.21
C VAL A 279 -18.17 -5.57 -15.66
N GLY A 280 -19.13 -6.11 -16.44
CA GLY A 280 -18.93 -6.42 -17.87
C GLY A 280 -18.08 -7.66 -18.13
N GLY A 281 -17.93 -8.54 -17.14
CA GLY A 281 -17.20 -9.80 -17.27
C GLY A 281 -17.95 -10.81 -18.15
N VAL A 282 -17.19 -11.68 -18.83
CA VAL A 282 -17.76 -12.74 -19.67
C VAL A 282 -18.42 -13.83 -18.81
N PRO A 283 -19.51 -14.48 -19.27
CA PRO A 283 -20.26 -15.47 -18.47
C PRO A 283 -19.43 -16.66 -17.94
N ASN A 284 -18.43 -17.11 -18.70
CA ASN A 284 -17.53 -18.20 -18.32
C ASN A 284 -16.17 -17.69 -17.81
N SER A 285 -16.18 -16.52 -17.16
CA SER A 285 -14.97 -15.90 -16.60
C SER A 285 -14.32 -16.82 -15.57
N LEU A 286 -12.99 -16.87 -15.61
CA LEU A 286 -12.22 -17.67 -14.65
C LEU A 286 -12.19 -17.05 -13.25
N HIS A 287 -12.52 -15.77 -13.10
CA HIS A 287 -12.78 -15.20 -11.79
C HIS A 287 -14.01 -15.81 -11.12
N VAL A 288 -15.05 -16.14 -11.90
CA VAL A 288 -16.26 -16.81 -11.38
C VAL A 288 -15.97 -18.24 -10.96
N GLN A 289 -14.94 -18.85 -11.56
CA GLN A 289 -14.46 -20.19 -11.21
C GLN A 289 -13.39 -20.18 -10.11
N PHE A 290 -13.03 -19.00 -9.59
CA PHE A 290 -11.92 -18.81 -8.66
C PHE A 290 -10.58 -19.38 -9.18
N ASN A 291 -10.31 -19.18 -10.47
CA ASN A 291 -9.10 -19.64 -11.17
C ASN A 291 -8.35 -18.49 -11.85
N ALA A 292 -8.62 -17.24 -11.47
CA ALA A 292 -7.95 -16.08 -12.04
C ALA A 292 -7.65 -15.02 -10.98
N ILE A 293 -6.60 -14.25 -11.20
CA ILE A 293 -6.21 -13.12 -10.37
C ILE A 293 -5.89 -11.93 -11.26
N ASP A 294 -6.50 -10.79 -10.94
CA ASP A 294 -6.05 -9.49 -11.41
C ASP A 294 -5.15 -8.89 -10.34
N PHE A 295 -3.95 -8.45 -10.71
CA PHE A 295 -2.96 -7.93 -9.76
C PHE A 295 -2.17 -6.75 -10.33
N TYR A 296 -1.57 -5.98 -9.44
CA TYR A 296 -0.52 -5.03 -9.79
C TYR A 296 0.71 -5.24 -8.91
N VAL A 297 1.87 -4.76 -9.37
CA VAL A 297 3.12 -4.82 -8.62
C VAL A 297 3.48 -3.42 -8.17
N GLY A 298 3.77 -3.27 -6.88
CA GLY A 298 4.22 -2.00 -6.32
C GLY A 298 5.62 -1.67 -6.82
N GLY A 299 5.81 -0.44 -7.31
CA GLY A 299 7.09 0.04 -7.83
C GLY A 299 6.95 0.82 -9.14
N ALA A 300 8.07 1.08 -9.81
CA ALA A 300 8.13 1.90 -11.03
C ALA A 300 8.04 1.08 -12.33
N THR A 301 7.78 -0.22 -12.23
CA THR A 301 7.63 -1.12 -13.37
C THR A 301 6.18 -1.05 -13.88
N ARG A 302 5.98 -1.35 -15.17
CA ARG A 302 4.65 -1.27 -15.82
C ARG A 302 4.06 -2.67 -15.98
N PRO A 303 2.72 -2.82 -16.11
CA PRO A 303 2.06 -4.11 -16.37
C PRO A 303 2.73 -4.97 -17.46
N ALA A 304 3.18 -4.35 -18.54
CA ALA A 304 3.88 -5.04 -19.62
C ALA A 304 5.17 -5.77 -19.17
N HIS A 305 5.88 -5.24 -18.17
CA HIS A 305 7.08 -5.86 -17.62
C HIS A 305 6.74 -7.11 -16.79
N TRP A 306 5.74 -7.02 -15.91
CA TRP A 306 5.31 -8.15 -15.08
C TRP A 306 4.75 -9.28 -15.94
N ALA A 307 3.98 -8.92 -16.97
CA ALA A 307 3.46 -9.86 -17.95
C ALA A 307 4.59 -10.51 -18.78
N ALA A 308 5.67 -9.80 -19.09
CA ALA A 308 6.82 -10.39 -19.77
C ALA A 308 7.48 -11.48 -18.90
N VAL A 309 7.68 -11.21 -17.60
CA VAL A 309 8.22 -12.21 -16.66
C VAL A 309 7.29 -13.43 -16.55
N LEU A 310 5.97 -13.22 -16.45
CA LEU A 310 5.02 -14.32 -16.48
C LEU A 310 5.07 -15.12 -17.79
N LYS A 311 5.27 -14.45 -18.94
CA LYS A 311 5.44 -15.14 -20.23
C LYS A 311 6.70 -15.98 -20.25
N ASP A 312 7.81 -15.49 -19.69
CA ASP A 312 9.06 -16.25 -19.58
C ASP A 312 8.88 -17.49 -18.71
N MET A 313 8.22 -17.36 -17.55
CA MET A 313 7.87 -18.50 -16.68
C MET A 313 6.96 -19.51 -17.40
N ARG A 314 6.00 -19.02 -18.19
CA ARG A 314 5.12 -19.87 -19.01
C ARG A 314 5.89 -20.61 -20.11
N VAL A 315 6.87 -19.96 -20.75
CA VAL A 315 7.77 -20.58 -21.74
C VAL A 315 8.68 -21.63 -21.08
N ALA A 316 9.13 -21.39 -19.85
CA ALA A 316 9.87 -22.35 -19.04
C ALA A 316 9.02 -23.54 -18.57
N GLY A 317 7.70 -23.53 -18.84
CA GLY A 317 6.79 -24.63 -18.53
C GLY A 317 6.28 -24.64 -17.09
N GLU A 318 6.44 -23.55 -16.33
CA GLU A 318 6.00 -23.46 -14.93
C GLU A 318 4.47 -23.50 -14.81
N PHE A 319 3.74 -23.01 -15.81
CA PHE A 319 2.29 -23.09 -15.87
C PHE A 319 1.75 -23.07 -17.30
N ARG A 320 0.45 -23.32 -17.44
CA ARG A 320 -0.32 -23.12 -18.67
C ARG A 320 -1.57 -22.31 -18.36
N GLY A 321 -1.75 -21.20 -19.06
CA GLY A 321 -2.86 -20.31 -18.76
C GLY A 321 -2.83 -18.96 -19.46
N GLY A 322 -3.82 -18.15 -19.14
CA GLY A 322 -4.01 -16.82 -19.70
C GLY A 322 -3.15 -15.75 -19.05
N ILE A 323 -2.67 -14.79 -19.86
CA ILE A 323 -2.03 -13.55 -19.40
C ILE A 323 -2.69 -12.37 -20.13
N GLY A 324 -3.43 -11.56 -19.40
CA GLY A 324 -4.07 -10.34 -19.94
C GLY A 324 -3.33 -9.09 -19.49
N ILE A 325 -3.03 -8.15 -20.39
CA ILE A 325 -2.29 -6.92 -20.04
C ILE A 325 -3.21 -5.71 -20.13
N TYR A 326 -3.40 -5.03 -19.00
CA TYR A 326 -4.19 -3.79 -18.92
C TYR A 326 -3.30 -2.60 -18.58
N SER A 327 -3.87 -1.40 -18.62
CA SER A 327 -3.14 -0.15 -18.37
C SER A 327 -2.57 -0.06 -16.96
N SER A 328 -3.26 -0.61 -15.96
CA SER A 328 -2.90 -0.52 -14.54
C SER A 328 -2.66 -1.87 -13.85
N PHE A 329 -3.01 -3.00 -14.46
CA PHE A 329 -2.90 -4.32 -13.85
C PHE A 329 -2.64 -5.41 -14.89
N VAL A 330 -2.29 -6.60 -14.40
CA VAL A 330 -2.15 -7.82 -15.20
C VAL A 330 -3.14 -8.86 -14.70
N HIS A 331 -3.75 -9.57 -15.63
CA HIS A 331 -4.55 -10.76 -15.36
C HIS A 331 -3.70 -12.01 -15.54
N ILE A 332 -3.84 -12.95 -14.61
CA ILE A 332 -3.29 -14.31 -14.73
C ILE A 332 -4.36 -15.34 -14.37
N ASP A 333 -4.37 -16.45 -15.10
CA ASP A 333 -5.13 -17.64 -14.76
C ASP A 333 -4.35 -18.90 -15.11
N THR A 334 -4.79 -20.06 -14.61
CA THR A 334 -4.18 -21.36 -14.91
C THR A 334 -5.15 -22.33 -15.60
N ARG A 335 -5.86 -21.84 -16.64
CA ARG A 335 -6.88 -22.60 -17.40
C ARG A 335 -6.39 -23.84 -18.18
N GLY A 336 -5.11 -24.19 -18.09
CA GLY A 336 -4.52 -25.36 -18.76
C GLY A 336 -4.14 -25.15 -20.23
N GLN A 337 -4.46 -23.99 -20.81
CA GLN A 337 -4.09 -23.60 -22.18
C GLN A 337 -3.64 -22.15 -22.23
N ASN A 338 -2.61 -21.89 -23.06
CA ASN A 338 -2.01 -20.56 -23.15
C ASN A 338 -2.91 -19.62 -23.97
N ALA A 339 -3.14 -18.42 -23.45
CA ALA A 339 -3.84 -17.34 -24.13
C ALA A 339 -3.25 -16.00 -23.70
N ASP A 340 -3.21 -15.03 -24.61
CA ASP A 340 -2.76 -13.66 -24.33
C ASP A 340 -3.80 -12.68 -24.86
N TRP A 341 -4.06 -11.58 -24.15
CA TRP A 341 -4.93 -10.50 -24.61
C TRP A 341 -4.58 -9.14 -24.01
#